data_AF-A0A7Y7M6Z0-F1
#
_entry.id   AF-A0A7Y7M6Z0-F1
#
_cell.length_a   1.000
_cell.length_b   1.000
_cell.length_c   1.000
_cell.angle_alpha   90.00
_cell.angle_beta   90.00
_cell.angle_gamma   90.00
#
_symmetry.space_group_name_H-M   'P 1'
#
loop_
_entity.id
_entity.type
_entity.pdbx_description
1 polymer ?
#
loop_
_entity_poly.entity_id
_entity_poly.type
_entity_poly.pdbx_seq_one_letter_code
_entity_poly.pdbx_strand_id
1 'polypeptide(L)'
;TPPRLMAPMASMLATHGRTDRLVLSTPAMQSMLDSLSSRLDEGRELSRYMTGLLIFLGLLGTFYGLLLTVGSIADVIGSLSIGSGDLNVMFGQLKSGLAQPLHGMGTAFSGSMFGLAGALVLGFLDLTAGQAQNRFFNELEEWLAGLTRIGPGLAGADGGDASVPAYVQALLEQTAENLEKLQTLIARGEDGRVQQQALLSSLNERIGVMTETMRASHALMQRMAEDSGHGHLRGIESLLTRMLTDMEQGRAQVSSDIRSDLRLLARTVAASAPAGARAP
;
A
#
# COMPACT_ATOMS: atom_id res chain seq x y z
N THR A 1 -16.25 -26.47 27.13
CA THR A 1 -17.28 -25.95 26.21
C THR A 1 -17.15 -26.70 24.90
N PRO A 2 -18.25 -27.15 24.26
CA PRO A 2 -18.13 -27.83 22.98
C PRO A 2 -17.51 -26.88 21.94
N PRO A 3 -16.65 -27.37 21.02
CA PRO A 3 -16.04 -26.52 20.02
C PRO A 3 -17.13 -25.88 19.16
N ARG A 4 -17.23 -24.54 19.19
CA ARG A 4 -18.26 -23.74 18.49
C ARG A 4 -18.32 -24.01 16.99
N LEU A 5 -17.21 -24.47 16.40
CA LEU A 5 -17.12 -24.86 15.00
C LEU A 5 -17.87 -26.16 14.68
N MET A 6 -18.02 -27.06 15.65
CA MET A 6 -18.71 -28.34 15.51
C MET A 6 -20.18 -28.27 15.94
N ALA A 7 -20.67 -27.11 16.37
CA ALA A 7 -22.04 -26.95 16.88
C ALA A 7 -23.13 -27.39 15.87
N PRO A 8 -23.00 -27.14 14.55
CA PRO A 8 -23.97 -27.63 13.57
C PRO A 8 -23.93 -29.15 13.43
N MET A 9 -22.73 -29.73 13.38
CA MET A 9 -22.54 -31.19 13.34
C MET A 9 -23.08 -31.87 14.61
N ALA A 10 -22.82 -31.27 15.78
CA ALA A 10 -23.35 -31.75 17.06
C ALA A 10 -24.87 -31.66 17.11
N SER A 11 -25.49 -30.63 16.54
CA SER A 11 -26.95 -30.52 16.45
C SER A 11 -27.57 -31.53 15.48
N MET A 12 -26.91 -31.82 14.35
CA MET A 12 -27.34 -32.83 13.37
C MET A 12 -27.17 -34.27 13.90
N LEU A 13 -26.09 -34.53 14.65
CA LEU A 13 -25.84 -35.81 15.32
C LEU A 13 -26.73 -35.99 16.56
N ALA A 14 -27.16 -34.90 17.21
CA ALA A 14 -28.06 -34.94 18.36
C ALA A 14 -29.53 -35.09 17.97
N THR A 15 -29.93 -34.61 16.78
CA THR A 15 -31.29 -34.79 16.26
C THR A 15 -31.54 -36.18 15.69
N HIS A 16 -30.49 -36.90 15.29
CA HIS A 16 -30.60 -38.28 14.76
C HIS A 16 -29.96 -39.27 15.74
N GLY A 17 -30.82 -39.97 16.49
CA GLY A 17 -30.41 -40.96 17.49
C GLY A 17 -29.49 -42.05 16.91
N ARG A 18 -28.68 -42.63 17.82
CA ARG A 18 -27.58 -43.62 17.68
C ARG A 18 -27.77 -44.84 16.74
N THR A 19 -28.89 -44.98 16.04
CA THR A 19 -29.30 -46.23 15.37
C THR A 19 -29.71 -46.04 13.90
N ASP A 20 -29.90 -44.82 13.40
CA ASP A 20 -30.37 -44.61 12.02
C ASP A 20 -29.23 -44.20 11.07
N ARG A 21 -29.18 -44.85 9.90
CA ARG A 21 -28.10 -44.70 8.92
C ARG A 21 -28.17 -43.29 8.33
N LEU A 22 -27.21 -42.43 8.66
CA LEU A 22 -27.11 -41.05 8.18
C LEU A 22 -27.03 -41.01 6.64
N VAL A 23 -28.16 -40.80 5.96
CA VAL A 23 -28.21 -40.49 4.53
C VAL A 23 -28.37 -38.98 4.38
N LEU A 24 -27.24 -38.26 4.38
CA LEU A 24 -27.24 -36.84 4.04
C LEU A 24 -27.42 -36.70 2.53
N SER A 25 -28.34 -35.84 2.08
CA SER A 25 -28.45 -35.48 0.67
C SER A 25 -27.29 -34.57 0.26
N THR A 26 -26.79 -34.70 -0.97
CA THR A 26 -25.73 -33.85 -1.55
C THR A 26 -25.94 -32.34 -1.32
N PRO A 27 -27.15 -31.76 -1.47
CA PRO A 27 -27.35 -30.32 -1.18
C PRO A 27 -27.23 -29.95 0.30
N ALA A 28 -27.56 -30.86 1.24
CA ALA A 28 -27.38 -30.60 2.67
C ALA A 28 -25.90 -30.60 3.07
N MET A 29 -25.09 -31.45 2.44
CA MET A 29 -23.62 -31.49 2.58
C MET A 29 -22.97 -30.16 2.16
N GLN A 30 -23.33 -29.66 0.97
CA GLN A 30 -22.80 -28.40 0.43
C GLN A 30 -23.15 -27.21 1.33
N SER A 31 -24.40 -27.13 1.80
CA SER A 31 -24.84 -26.09 2.75
C SER A 31 -24.03 -26.08 4.06
N MET A 32 -23.66 -27.24 4.60
CA MET A 32 -22.82 -27.32 5.80
C MET A 32 -21.39 -26.88 5.54
N LEU A 33 -20.80 -27.31 4.42
CA LEU A 33 -19.46 -26.92 4.00
C LEU A 33 -19.37 -25.41 3.78
N ASP A 34 -20.36 -24.82 3.12
CA ASP A 34 -20.43 -23.38 2.88
C ASP A 34 -20.55 -22.59 4.20
N SER A 35 -21.40 -23.04 5.12
CA SER A 35 -21.54 -22.41 6.44
C SER A 35 -20.26 -22.49 7.27
N LEU A 36 -19.55 -23.62 7.20
CA LEU A 36 -18.30 -23.83 7.90
C LEU A 36 -17.18 -22.98 7.30
N SER A 37 -17.09 -22.91 5.96
CA SER A 37 -16.14 -22.05 5.24
C SER A 37 -16.33 -20.59 5.62
N SER A 38 -17.57 -20.10 5.59
CA SER A 38 -17.90 -18.72 5.95
C SER A 38 -17.45 -18.37 7.37
N ARG A 39 -17.69 -19.25 8.36
CA ARG A 39 -17.28 -19.02 9.76
C ARG A 39 -15.76 -19.04 9.93
N LEU A 40 -15.06 -19.90 9.19
CA LEU A 40 -13.61 -19.97 9.25
C LEU A 40 -12.98 -18.73 8.59
N ASP A 41 -13.52 -18.28 7.46
CA ASP A 41 -13.07 -17.06 6.78
C ASP A 41 -13.27 -15.81 7.65
N GLU A 42 -14.40 -15.73 8.36
CA GLU A 42 -14.67 -14.66 9.33
C GLU A 42 -13.62 -14.62 10.46
N GLY A 43 -13.18 -15.80 10.93
CA GLY A 43 -12.09 -15.92 11.90
C GLY A 43 -10.73 -15.45 11.35
N ARG A 44 -10.44 -15.70 10.06
CA ARG A 44 -9.21 -15.23 9.39
C ARG A 44 -9.23 -13.72 9.16
N GLU A 45 -10.39 -13.15 8.89
CA GLU A 45 -10.53 -11.70 8.77
C GLU A 45 -10.11 -11.00 10.07
N LEU A 46 -10.54 -11.52 11.22
CA LEU A 46 -10.13 -11.01 12.54
C LEU A 46 -8.61 -11.13 12.77
N SER A 47 -8.01 -12.27 12.40
CA SER A 47 -6.55 -12.48 12.45
C SER A 47 -5.78 -11.46 11.60
N ARG A 48 -6.25 -11.22 10.38
CA ARG A 48 -5.67 -10.24 9.45
C ARG A 48 -5.84 -8.81 9.96
N TYR A 49 -6.98 -8.49 10.57
CA TYR A 49 -7.21 -7.20 11.21
C TYR A 49 -6.28 -6.98 12.41
N MET A 50 -6.11 -7.98 13.29
CA MET A 50 -5.17 -7.91 14.43
C MET A 50 -3.72 -7.70 13.99
N THR A 51 -3.31 -8.35 12.90
CA THR A 51 -1.98 -8.14 12.31
C THR A 51 -1.81 -6.70 11.82
N GLY A 52 -2.78 -6.17 11.07
CA GLY A 52 -2.78 -4.78 10.62
C GLY A 52 -2.80 -3.77 11.76
N LEU A 53 -3.57 -4.05 12.82
CA LEU A 53 -3.65 -3.23 14.02
C LEU A 53 -2.32 -3.16 14.77
N LEU A 54 -1.59 -4.28 14.89
CA LEU A 54 -0.26 -4.30 15.52
C LEU A 54 0.79 -3.49 14.75
N ILE A 55 0.74 -3.54 13.41
CA ILE A 55 1.60 -2.70 12.56
C ILE A 55 1.28 -1.22 12.79
N PHE A 56 -0.01 -0.87 12.76
CA PHE A 56 -0.45 0.50 13.02
C PHE A 56 -0.06 0.97 14.42
N LEU A 57 -0.22 0.11 15.43
CA LEU A 57 0.17 0.43 16.81
C LEU A 57 1.69 0.61 16.95
N GLY A 58 2.50 -0.15 16.22
CA GLY A 58 3.95 0.06 16.13
C GLY A 58 4.32 1.41 15.50
N LEU A 59 3.62 1.82 14.45
CA LEU A 59 3.76 3.16 13.85
C LEU A 59 3.29 4.26 14.80
N LEU A 60 2.23 4.04 15.58
CA LEU A 60 1.79 4.99 16.60
C LEU A 60 2.86 5.16 17.70
N GLY A 61 3.57 4.07 18.05
CA GLY A 61 4.69 4.10 18.98
C GLY A 61 5.84 5.00 18.51
N THR A 62 6.16 4.98 17.21
CA THR A 62 7.19 5.89 16.66
C THR A 62 6.76 7.34 16.77
N PHE A 63 5.50 7.63 16.43
CA PHE A 63 4.94 8.96 16.54
C PHE A 63 4.97 9.49 17.98
N TYR A 64 4.60 8.64 18.94
CA TYR A 64 4.64 8.98 20.36
C TYR A 64 6.06 9.30 20.85
N GLY A 65 7.06 8.49 20.48
CA GLY A 65 8.45 8.77 20.86
C GLY A 65 9.02 10.02 20.17
N LEU A 66 8.61 10.32 18.94
CA LEU A 66 8.96 11.58 18.28
C LEU A 66 8.37 12.80 19.00
N LEU A 67 7.14 12.72 19.52
CA LEU A 67 6.56 13.80 20.33
C LEU A 67 7.38 14.06 21.60
N LEU A 68 7.82 12.99 22.29
CA LEU A 68 8.73 13.13 23.44
C LEU A 68 10.06 13.79 23.03
N THR A 69 10.60 13.40 21.88
CA THR A 69 11.84 13.95 21.34
C THR A 69 11.70 15.45 21.07
N VAL A 70 10.63 15.88 20.39
CA VAL A 70 10.37 17.30 20.10
C VAL A 70 10.15 18.10 21.38
N GLY A 71 9.40 17.57 22.35
CA GLY A 71 9.20 18.21 23.64
C GLY A 71 10.52 18.45 24.37
N SER A 72 11.38 17.43 24.43
CA SER A 72 12.70 17.57 25.06
C SER A 72 13.61 18.58 24.34
N ILE A 73 13.54 18.67 23.01
CA ILE A 73 14.28 19.70 22.25
C ILE A 73 13.75 21.11 22.58
N ALA A 74 12.43 21.27 22.68
CA ALA A 74 11.82 22.55 23.05
C ALA A 74 12.25 22.99 24.46
N ASP A 75 12.32 22.06 25.42
CA ASP A 75 12.80 22.32 26.78
C ASP A 75 14.27 22.75 26.79
N VAL A 76 15.13 22.10 25.99
CA VAL A 76 16.54 22.46 25.87
C VAL A 76 16.70 23.86 25.30
N ILE A 77 15.97 24.20 24.23
CA ILE A 77 15.99 25.53 23.61
C ILE A 77 15.49 26.59 24.62
N GLY A 78 14.42 26.31 25.36
CA GLY A 78 13.86 27.21 26.35
C GLY A 78 14.76 27.40 27.59
N SER A 79 15.52 26.38 27.96
CA SER A 79 16.45 26.41 29.10
C SER A 79 17.76 27.16 28.81
N LEU A 80 18.08 27.40 27.53
CA LEU A 80 19.28 28.12 27.10
C LEU A 80 19.13 29.62 27.38
N SER A 81 19.26 30.01 28.65
CA SER A 81 19.20 31.40 29.07
C SER A 81 20.44 32.17 28.60
N ILE A 82 20.22 33.18 27.77
CA ILE A 82 21.24 34.13 27.30
C ILE A 82 21.54 35.09 28.46
N GLY A 83 22.45 34.73 29.39
CA GLY A 83 22.79 35.67 30.47
C GLY A 83 23.74 35.23 31.59
N SER A 84 24.09 33.95 31.75
CA SER A 84 24.82 33.49 32.95
C SER A 84 26.35 33.54 32.89
N GLY A 85 26.96 33.89 31.74
CA GLY A 85 28.39 34.17 31.61
C GLY A 85 29.36 32.98 31.77
N ASP A 86 28.91 31.83 32.28
CA ASP A 86 29.74 30.65 32.52
C ASP A 86 29.52 29.58 31.44
N LEU A 87 30.37 29.60 30.41
CA LEU A 87 30.35 28.70 29.25
C LEU A 87 30.40 27.22 29.64
N ASN A 88 31.06 26.87 30.75
CA ASN A 88 31.21 25.49 31.18
C ASN A 88 29.87 24.91 31.71
N VAL A 89 29.08 25.74 32.40
CA VAL A 89 27.75 25.37 32.89
C VAL A 89 26.76 25.22 31.72
N MET A 90 26.81 26.14 30.75
CA MET A 90 25.96 26.06 29.55
C MET A 90 26.28 24.81 28.71
N PHE A 91 27.56 24.44 28.57
CA PHE A 91 27.95 23.23 27.85
C PHE A 91 27.49 21.95 28.56
N GLY A 92 27.56 21.92 29.91
CA GLY A 92 27.02 20.83 30.72
C GLY A 92 25.50 20.67 30.56
N GLN A 93 24.76 21.78 30.56
CA GLN A 93 23.31 21.80 30.33
C GLN A 93 22.94 21.34 28.91
N LEU A 94 23.68 21.79 27.89
CA LEU A 94 23.46 21.35 26.50
C LEU A 94 23.70 19.84 26.35
N LYS A 95 24.80 19.31 26.94
CA LYS A 95 25.10 17.87 26.93
C LYS A 95 24.00 17.05 27.62
N SER A 96 23.53 17.49 28.79
CA SER A 96 22.45 16.81 29.51
C SER A 96 21.12 16.90 28.74
N GLY A 97 20.85 18.06 28.16
CA GLY A 97 19.66 18.34 27.37
C GLY A 97 19.57 17.49 26.11
N LEU A 98 20.69 17.26 25.42
CA LEU A 98 20.74 16.44 24.19
C LEU A 98 20.61 14.93 24.45
N ALA A 99 20.80 14.46 25.69
CA ALA A 99 20.62 13.04 26.03
C ALA A 99 19.13 12.63 26.08
N GLN A 100 18.24 13.55 26.44
CA GLN A 100 16.81 13.30 26.61
C GLN A 100 16.07 13.04 25.27
N PRO A 101 16.33 13.79 24.17
CA PRO A 101 15.85 13.45 22.83
C PRO A 101 16.28 12.06 22.36
N LEU A 102 17.50 11.64 22.72
CA LEU A 102 18.03 10.32 22.36
C LEU A 102 17.18 9.20 22.98
N HIS A 103 16.66 9.42 24.19
CA HIS A 103 15.78 8.48 24.86
C HIS A 103 14.40 8.42 24.18
N GLY A 104 13.83 9.56 23.77
CA GLY A 104 12.58 9.63 23.00
C GLY A 104 12.68 8.91 21.65
N MET A 105 13.85 8.95 21.01
CA MET A 105 14.12 8.16 19.81
C MET A 105 14.19 6.65 20.10
N GLY A 106 14.77 6.24 21.24
CA GLY A 106 14.80 4.85 21.68
C GLY A 106 13.41 4.28 21.95
N THR A 107 12.52 5.04 22.58
CA THR A 107 11.13 4.62 22.82
C THR A 107 10.35 4.50 21.51
N ALA A 108 10.51 5.46 20.58
CA ALA A 108 9.95 5.39 19.24
C ALA A 108 10.35 4.09 18.50
N PHE A 109 11.65 3.79 18.49
CA PHE A 109 12.18 2.61 17.82
C PHE A 109 11.70 1.30 18.45
N SER A 110 11.69 1.21 19.78
CA SER A 110 11.21 0.02 20.50
C SER A 110 9.71 -0.24 20.26
N GLY A 111 8.88 0.80 20.20
CA GLY A 111 7.46 0.68 19.87
C GLY A 111 7.23 0.10 18.46
N SER A 112 8.02 0.57 17.48
CA SER A 112 7.98 0.04 16.11
C SER A 112 8.39 -1.43 16.05
N MET A 113 9.51 -1.79 16.67
CA MET A 113 9.98 -3.17 16.71
C MET A 113 8.98 -4.09 17.37
N PHE A 114 8.32 -3.66 18.45
CA PHE A 114 7.33 -4.48 19.14
C PHE A 114 6.09 -4.72 18.28
N GLY A 115 5.57 -3.68 17.62
CA GLY A 115 4.42 -3.81 16.71
C GLY A 115 4.72 -4.71 15.51
N LEU A 116 5.91 -4.56 14.91
CA LEU A 116 6.32 -5.37 13.77
C LEU A 116 6.62 -6.83 14.18
N ALA A 117 7.32 -7.06 15.29
CA ALA A 117 7.58 -8.41 15.80
C ALA A 117 6.28 -9.13 16.17
N GLY A 118 5.34 -8.43 16.81
CA GLY A 118 4.00 -8.96 17.10
C GLY A 118 3.24 -9.33 15.83
N ALA A 119 3.28 -8.47 14.81
CA ALA A 119 2.66 -8.74 13.51
C ALA A 119 3.29 -9.94 12.79
N LEU A 120 4.60 -10.13 12.90
CA LEU A 120 5.28 -11.32 12.36
C LEU A 120 4.85 -12.62 13.05
N VAL A 121 4.75 -12.61 14.38
CA VAL A 121 4.29 -13.78 15.15
C VAL A 121 2.84 -14.12 14.80
N LEU A 122 1.95 -13.12 14.72
CA LEU A 122 0.57 -13.35 14.27
C LEU A 122 0.49 -13.82 12.82
N GLY A 123 1.30 -13.25 11.92
CA GLY A 123 1.36 -13.68 10.53
C GLY A 123 1.80 -15.13 10.37
N PHE A 124 2.76 -15.58 11.19
CA PHE A 124 3.15 -16.99 11.24
C PHE A 124 2.00 -17.88 11.75
N LEU A 125 1.33 -17.47 12.83
CA LEU A 125 0.18 -18.20 13.36
C LEU A 125 -0.95 -18.30 12.33
N ASP A 126 -1.24 -17.22 11.59
CA ASP A 126 -2.26 -17.20 10.54
C ASP A 126 -1.97 -18.18 9.40
N LEU A 127 -0.68 -18.28 9.02
CA LEU A 127 -0.25 -19.25 8.01
C LEU A 127 -0.45 -20.70 8.48
N THR A 128 -0.06 -21.00 9.73
CA THR A 128 -0.25 -22.35 10.30
C THR A 128 -1.72 -22.69 10.48
N ALA A 129 -2.54 -21.73 10.92
CA ALA A 129 -3.99 -21.88 11.05
C ALA A 129 -4.64 -22.13 9.69
N GLY A 130 -4.19 -21.41 8.65
CA GLY A 130 -4.61 -21.62 7.27
C GLY A 130 -4.36 -23.01 6.73
N GLN A 131 -3.16 -23.55 6.98
CA GLN A 131 -2.81 -24.91 6.57
C GLN A 131 -3.66 -25.95 7.32
N ALA A 132 -3.84 -25.78 8.64
CA ALA A 132 -4.66 -26.68 9.45
C ALA A 132 -6.14 -26.65 9.01
N GLN A 133 -6.66 -25.47 8.71
CA GLN A 133 -8.02 -25.28 8.22
C GLN A 133 -8.25 -25.99 6.87
N ASN A 134 -7.35 -25.82 5.90
CA ASN A 134 -7.48 -26.48 4.59
C ASN A 134 -7.43 -28.01 4.71
N ARG A 135 -6.54 -28.55 5.56
CA ARG A 135 -6.50 -29.99 5.83
C ARG A 135 -7.82 -30.46 6.44
N PHE A 136 -8.29 -29.77 7.46
CA PHE A 136 -9.55 -30.10 8.13
C PHE A 136 -10.76 -30.02 7.18
N PHE A 137 -10.83 -29.01 6.31
CA PHE A 137 -11.90 -28.88 5.32
C PHE A 137 -11.91 -30.06 4.35
N ASN A 138 -10.75 -30.41 3.79
CA ASN A 138 -10.61 -31.55 2.88
C ASN A 138 -10.95 -32.88 3.57
N GLU A 139 -10.50 -33.09 4.81
CA GLU A 139 -10.81 -34.30 5.59
C GLU A 139 -12.31 -34.42 5.88
N LEU A 140 -12.97 -33.29 6.16
CA LEU A 140 -14.41 -33.24 6.41
C LEU A 140 -15.21 -33.46 5.13
N GLU A 141 -14.78 -32.91 4.00
CA GLU A 141 -15.37 -33.16 2.69
C GLU A 141 -15.28 -34.65 2.31
N GLU A 142 -14.09 -35.26 2.44
CA GLU A 142 -13.88 -36.69 2.17
C GLU A 142 -14.75 -37.57 3.08
N TRP A 143 -14.85 -37.23 4.37
CA TRP A 143 -15.72 -37.94 5.31
C TRP A 143 -17.21 -37.85 4.92
N LEU A 144 -17.68 -36.67 4.52
CA LEU A 144 -19.07 -36.46 4.06
C LEU A 144 -19.36 -37.16 2.72
N ALA A 145 -18.39 -37.17 1.80
CA ALA A 145 -18.47 -37.91 0.54
C ALA A 145 -18.57 -39.43 0.77
N GLY A 146 -17.89 -39.93 1.82
CA GLY A 146 -18.00 -41.31 2.28
C GLY A 146 -19.40 -41.67 2.78
N LEU A 147 -20.09 -40.76 3.49
CA LEU A 147 -21.46 -40.96 3.97
C LEU A 147 -22.50 -40.93 2.85
N THR A 148 -22.34 -40.03 1.87
CA THR A 148 -23.28 -39.86 0.74
C THR A 148 -23.28 -41.05 -0.23
N ARG A 149 -22.14 -41.74 -0.41
CA ARG A 149 -22.06 -42.95 -1.25
C ARG A 149 -22.81 -44.17 -0.71
N ILE A 150 -23.31 -44.14 0.54
CA ILE A 150 -23.84 -45.30 1.28
C ILE A 150 -25.37 -45.21 1.48
N GLY A 151 -26.10 -44.48 0.64
CA GLY A 151 -27.58 -44.50 0.59
C GLY A 151 -28.16 -45.44 -0.48
N PRO A 152 -28.31 -46.77 -0.24
CA PRO A 152 -29.09 -47.64 -1.09
C PRO A 152 -30.54 -47.63 -0.62
N GLY A 153 -31.49 -47.31 -1.51
CA GLY A 153 -32.89 -47.60 -1.22
C GLY A 153 -33.94 -46.81 -1.99
N LEU A 154 -33.94 -46.88 -3.33
CA LEU A 154 -35.13 -46.58 -4.14
C LEU A 154 -35.16 -47.39 -5.47
N ALA A 155 -34.90 -48.70 -5.43
CA ALA A 155 -35.18 -49.58 -6.57
C ALA A 155 -35.52 -50.99 -6.09
N GLY A 156 -36.75 -51.15 -5.61
CA GLY A 156 -37.34 -52.43 -5.24
C GLY A 156 -38.85 -52.30 -5.20
N ALA A 157 -39.50 -52.40 -6.36
CA ALA A 157 -40.94 -52.59 -6.47
C ALA A 157 -41.23 -53.46 -7.71
N ASP A 158 -41.64 -54.69 -7.41
CA ASP A 158 -42.37 -55.71 -8.17
C ASP A 158 -42.56 -55.63 -9.70
N GLY A 159 -42.36 -56.81 -10.32
CA GLY A 159 -43.36 -57.40 -11.21
C GLY A 159 -43.05 -57.43 -12.70
N GLY A 160 -42.73 -58.63 -13.20
CA GLY A 160 -43.25 -59.12 -14.49
C GLY A 160 -42.57 -58.64 -15.77
N ASP A 161 -41.86 -59.58 -16.39
CA ASP A 161 -41.66 -59.76 -17.84
C ASP A 161 -40.83 -58.71 -18.63
N ALA A 162 -39.98 -59.26 -19.49
CA ALA A 162 -39.09 -58.64 -20.48
C ALA A 162 -38.91 -57.10 -20.48
N SER A 163 -37.83 -56.61 -19.87
CA SER A 163 -37.19 -55.37 -20.32
C SER A 163 -35.69 -55.39 -20.05
N VAL A 164 -34.92 -54.87 -21.01
CA VAL A 164 -33.47 -54.68 -20.94
C VAL A 164 -33.11 -54.10 -19.56
N PRO A 165 -32.08 -54.62 -18.86
CA PRO A 165 -31.82 -54.26 -17.47
C PRO A 165 -31.87 -52.74 -17.29
N ALA A 166 -32.70 -52.24 -16.36
CA ALA A 166 -32.86 -50.81 -16.08
C ALA A 166 -31.51 -50.10 -15.85
N TYR A 167 -30.48 -50.84 -15.44
CA TYR A 167 -29.09 -50.40 -15.37
C TYR A 167 -28.51 -50.00 -16.75
N VAL A 168 -28.74 -50.79 -17.80
CA VAL A 168 -28.27 -50.51 -19.17
C VAL A 168 -29.06 -49.36 -19.80
N GLN A 169 -30.36 -49.26 -19.55
CA GLN A 169 -31.15 -48.12 -20.00
C GLN A 169 -30.75 -46.84 -19.27
N ALA A 170 -30.52 -46.88 -17.96
CA ALA A 170 -30.01 -45.75 -17.19
C ALA A 170 -28.59 -45.34 -17.62
N LEU A 171 -27.72 -46.31 -17.94
CA LEU A 171 -26.40 -46.02 -18.50
C LEU A 171 -26.49 -45.40 -19.88
N LEU A 172 -27.39 -45.87 -20.76
CA LEU A 172 -27.59 -45.29 -22.08
C LEU A 172 -28.17 -43.88 -22.00
N GLU A 173 -29.15 -43.65 -21.14
CA GLU A 173 -29.73 -42.33 -20.86
C GLU A 173 -28.68 -41.39 -20.27
N GLN A 174 -27.88 -41.85 -19.30
CA GLN A 174 -26.80 -41.08 -18.70
C GLN A 174 -25.68 -40.79 -19.69
N THR A 175 -25.34 -41.72 -20.59
CA THR A 175 -24.35 -41.46 -21.64
C THR A 175 -24.87 -40.49 -22.70
N ALA A 176 -26.14 -40.58 -23.09
CA ALA A 176 -26.77 -39.64 -24.00
C ALA A 176 -26.80 -38.22 -23.40
N GLU A 177 -27.21 -38.10 -22.14
CA GLU A 177 -27.25 -36.82 -21.43
C GLU A 177 -25.84 -36.24 -21.21
N ASN A 178 -24.83 -37.10 -20.98
CA ASN A 178 -23.43 -36.67 -20.90
C ASN A 178 -22.88 -36.21 -22.26
N LEU A 179 -23.24 -36.87 -23.37
CA LEU A 179 -22.84 -36.46 -24.71
C LEU A 179 -23.49 -35.12 -25.10
N GLU A 180 -24.74 -34.91 -24.73
CA GLU A 180 -25.44 -33.63 -24.93
C GLU A 180 -24.82 -32.50 -24.09
N LYS A 181 -24.46 -32.78 -22.82
CA LYS A 181 -23.71 -31.85 -21.96
C LYS A 181 -22.34 -31.52 -22.55
N LEU A 182 -21.61 -32.51 -23.07
CA LEU A 182 -20.33 -32.28 -23.74
C LEU A 182 -20.48 -31.47 -25.03
N GLN A 183 -21.50 -31.73 -25.84
CA GLN A 183 -21.79 -30.94 -27.04
C GLN A 183 -22.11 -29.48 -26.67
N THR A 184 -22.88 -29.26 -25.62
CA THR A 184 -23.22 -27.92 -25.12
C THR A 184 -21.99 -27.20 -24.55
N LEU A 185 -21.12 -27.90 -23.83
CA LEU A 185 -19.86 -27.35 -23.31
C LEU A 185 -18.87 -27.02 -24.41
N ILE A 186 -18.78 -27.84 -25.47
CA ILE A 186 -17.92 -27.57 -26.63
C ILE A 186 -18.45 -26.36 -27.40
N ALA A 187 -19.75 -26.29 -27.68
CA ALA A 187 -20.37 -25.14 -28.34
C ALA A 187 -20.14 -23.83 -27.56
N ARG A 188 -20.38 -23.84 -26.23
CA ARG A 188 -20.10 -22.69 -25.37
C ARG A 188 -18.60 -22.37 -25.27
N GLY A 189 -17.74 -23.40 -25.28
CA GLY A 189 -16.29 -23.24 -25.24
C GLY A 189 -15.74 -22.61 -26.52
N GLU A 190 -16.31 -22.95 -27.68
CA GLU A 190 -15.96 -22.37 -28.97
C GLU A 190 -16.42 -20.91 -29.07
N ASP A 191 -17.64 -20.59 -28.67
CA ASP A 191 -18.14 -19.21 -28.54
C ASP A 191 -17.26 -18.38 -27.59
N GLY A 192 -16.88 -18.94 -26.45
CA GLY A 192 -15.97 -18.31 -25.50
C GLY A 192 -14.58 -18.05 -26.10
N ARG A 193 -14.04 -19.00 -26.87
CA ARG A 193 -12.77 -18.84 -27.58
C ARG A 193 -12.85 -17.73 -28.64
N VAL A 194 -13.93 -17.65 -29.41
CA VAL A 194 -14.13 -16.60 -30.41
C VAL A 194 -14.24 -15.23 -29.76
N GLN A 195 -14.95 -15.12 -28.63
CA GLN A 195 -15.09 -13.87 -27.90
C GLN A 195 -13.77 -13.42 -27.25
N GLN A 196 -13.02 -14.36 -26.67
CA GLN A 196 -11.66 -14.12 -26.14
C GLN A 196 -10.68 -13.72 -27.25
N GLN A 197 -10.79 -14.40 -28.39
CA GLN A 197 -10.40 -14.02 -29.75
C GLN A 197 -10.43 -12.50 -30.01
N ALA A 198 -11.67 -12.01 -30.07
CA ALA A 198 -12.01 -10.63 -30.40
C ALA A 198 -11.50 -9.64 -29.35
N LEU A 199 -11.57 -9.99 -28.06
CA LEU A 199 -11.05 -9.13 -26.98
C LEU A 199 -9.53 -8.93 -27.09
N LEU A 200 -8.77 -9.99 -27.38
CA LEU A 200 -7.32 -9.89 -27.57
C LEU A 200 -6.97 -9.05 -28.81
N SER A 201 -7.73 -9.19 -29.89
CA SER A 201 -7.57 -8.34 -31.07
C SER A 201 -7.84 -6.86 -30.76
N SER A 202 -8.93 -6.56 -30.04
CA SER A 202 -9.27 -5.20 -29.62
C SER A 202 -8.23 -4.61 -28.67
N LEU A 203 -7.68 -5.43 -27.75
CA LEU A 203 -6.60 -5.00 -26.86
C LEU A 203 -5.34 -4.64 -27.67
N ASN A 204 -4.98 -5.46 -28.65
CA ASN A 204 -3.82 -5.22 -29.50
C ASN A 204 -3.98 -3.91 -30.31
N GLU A 205 -5.17 -3.67 -30.85
CA GLU A 205 -5.50 -2.41 -31.53
C GLU A 205 -5.39 -1.20 -30.58
N ARG A 206 -5.94 -1.29 -29.37
CA ARG A 206 -5.84 -0.23 -28.35
C ARG A 206 -4.40 0.04 -27.91
N ILE A 207 -3.58 -1.01 -27.76
CA ILE A 207 -2.15 -0.87 -27.45
C ILE A 207 -1.41 -0.20 -28.61
N GLY A 208 -1.74 -0.56 -29.87
CA GLY A 208 -1.22 0.10 -31.05
C GLY A 208 -1.50 1.60 -31.05
N VAL A 209 -2.76 1.98 -30.81
CA VAL A 209 -3.17 3.39 -30.72
C VAL A 209 -2.47 4.10 -29.56
N MET A 210 -2.39 3.48 -28.37
CA MET A 210 -1.71 4.08 -27.21
C MET A 210 -0.21 4.28 -27.46
N THR A 211 0.42 3.36 -28.18
CA THR A 211 1.84 3.50 -28.54
C THR A 211 2.05 4.67 -29.51
N GLU A 212 1.12 4.84 -30.47
CA GLU A 212 1.17 5.96 -31.42
C GLU A 212 0.93 7.31 -30.71
N THR A 213 -0.04 7.39 -29.80
CA THR A 213 -0.28 8.60 -29.00
C THR A 213 0.88 8.90 -28.06
N MET A 214 1.51 7.88 -27.45
CA MET A 214 2.72 8.06 -26.65
C MET A 214 3.87 8.63 -27.48
N ARG A 215 4.12 8.08 -28.68
CA ARG A 215 5.15 8.61 -29.59
C ARG A 215 4.88 10.06 -29.99
N ALA A 216 3.64 10.37 -30.36
CA ALA A 216 3.23 11.73 -30.70
C ALA A 216 3.42 12.69 -29.51
N SER A 217 3.01 12.27 -28.31
CA SER A 217 3.18 13.08 -27.09
C SER A 217 4.65 13.31 -26.73
N HIS A 218 5.50 12.29 -26.86
CA HIS A 218 6.93 12.38 -26.59
C HIS A 218 7.63 13.29 -27.60
N ALA A 219 7.28 13.20 -28.88
CA ALA A 219 7.78 14.11 -29.90
C ALA A 219 7.39 15.57 -29.61
N LEU A 220 6.19 15.80 -29.11
CA LEU A 220 5.71 17.13 -28.73
C LEU A 220 6.44 17.66 -27.47
N MET A 221 6.61 16.83 -26.45
CA MET A 221 7.41 17.18 -25.26
C MET A 221 8.85 17.50 -25.61
N GLN A 222 9.48 16.72 -26.51
CA GLN A 222 10.84 16.98 -26.96
C GLN A 222 10.94 18.33 -27.68
N ARG A 223 10.00 18.64 -28.58
CA ARG A 223 9.92 19.96 -29.22
C ARG A 223 9.72 21.10 -28.21
N MET A 224 8.87 20.91 -27.20
CA MET A 224 8.66 21.91 -26.14
C MET A 224 9.89 22.09 -25.24
N ALA A 225 10.63 21.01 -24.95
CA ALA A 225 11.86 21.07 -24.18
C ALA A 225 12.98 21.80 -24.95
N GLU A 226 13.10 21.54 -26.26
CA GLU A 226 14.02 22.24 -27.15
C GLU A 226 13.69 23.75 -27.24
N ASP A 227 12.40 24.09 -27.41
CA ASP A 227 11.95 25.49 -27.51
C ASP A 227 12.10 26.25 -26.17
N SER A 228 11.79 25.59 -25.05
CA SER A 228 11.95 26.18 -23.70
C SER A 228 13.41 26.41 -23.34
N GLY A 229 14.30 25.48 -23.71
CA GLY A 229 15.75 25.62 -23.48
C GLY A 229 16.35 26.80 -24.25
N HIS A 230 15.96 26.97 -25.52
CA HIS A 230 16.38 28.11 -26.33
C HIS A 230 15.80 29.44 -25.83
N GLY A 231 14.54 29.45 -25.37
CA GLY A 231 13.93 30.63 -24.76
C GLY A 231 14.63 31.07 -23.47
N HIS A 232 14.98 30.11 -22.60
CA HIS A 232 15.64 30.41 -21.32
C HIS A 232 17.05 30.96 -21.51
N LEU A 233 17.83 30.39 -22.45
CA LEU A 233 19.18 30.87 -22.77
C LEU A 233 19.15 32.31 -23.33
N ARG A 234 18.22 32.62 -24.25
CA ARG A 234 18.03 33.99 -24.76
C ARG A 234 17.58 34.96 -23.66
N GLY A 235 16.75 34.50 -22.73
CA GLY A 235 16.33 35.28 -21.57
C GLY A 235 17.50 35.63 -20.64
N ILE A 236 18.38 34.67 -20.37
CA ILE A 236 19.59 34.86 -19.57
C ILE A 236 20.56 35.84 -20.27
N GLU A 237 20.78 35.69 -21.58
CA GLU A 237 21.63 36.62 -22.35
C GLU A 237 21.11 38.06 -22.27
N SER A 238 19.79 38.26 -22.43
CA SER A 238 19.15 39.57 -22.29
C SER A 238 19.34 40.16 -20.90
N LEU A 239 19.13 39.36 -19.85
CA LEU A 239 19.31 39.77 -18.45
C LEU A 239 20.76 40.13 -18.14
N LEU A 240 21.72 39.33 -18.60
CA LEU A 240 23.15 39.60 -18.42
C LEU A 240 23.57 40.89 -19.14
N THR A 241 23.08 41.10 -20.35
CA THR A 241 23.35 42.33 -21.11
C THR A 241 22.81 43.55 -20.39
N ARG A 242 21.61 43.45 -19.82
CA ARG A 242 21.01 44.54 -19.05
C ARG A 242 21.75 44.82 -17.75
N MET A 243 22.15 43.78 -17.03
CA MET A 243 22.91 43.90 -15.79
C MET A 243 24.30 44.53 -16.01
N LEU A 244 24.97 44.17 -17.11
CA LEU A 244 26.21 44.82 -17.56
C LEU A 244 26.01 46.31 -17.83
N THR A 245 24.91 46.67 -18.50
CA THR A 245 24.58 48.06 -18.82
C THR A 245 24.30 48.87 -17.55
N ASP A 246 23.52 48.32 -16.62
CA ASP A 246 23.22 48.96 -15.33
C ASP A 246 24.49 49.11 -14.47
N MET A 247 25.39 48.13 -14.51
CA MET A 247 26.70 48.22 -13.84
C MET A 247 27.58 49.31 -14.43
N GLU A 248 27.67 49.44 -15.76
CA GLU A 248 28.43 50.51 -16.40
C GLU A 248 27.89 51.89 -16.02
N GLN A 249 26.56 52.06 -16.04
CA GLN A 249 25.91 53.29 -15.61
C GLN A 249 26.15 53.58 -14.12
N GLY A 250 26.00 52.60 -13.25
CA GLY A 250 26.28 52.74 -11.82
C GLY A 250 27.73 53.14 -11.55
N ARG A 251 28.68 52.56 -12.29
CA ARG A 251 30.11 52.90 -12.17
C ARG A 251 30.40 54.34 -12.64
N ALA A 252 29.74 54.78 -13.71
CA ALA A 252 29.84 56.16 -14.18
C ALA A 252 29.25 57.15 -13.16
N GLN A 253 28.10 56.80 -12.56
CA GLN A 253 27.45 57.59 -11.52
C GLN A 253 28.33 57.71 -10.27
N VAL A 254 28.81 56.59 -9.73
CA VAL A 254 29.72 56.58 -8.56
C VAL A 254 31.00 57.35 -8.85
N SER A 255 31.58 57.22 -10.06
CA SER A 255 32.75 58.00 -10.45
C SER A 255 32.46 59.51 -10.49
N SER A 256 31.26 59.90 -10.91
CA SER A 256 30.82 61.29 -10.90
C SER A 256 30.65 61.80 -9.47
N ASP A 257 29.98 61.04 -8.61
CA ASP A 257 29.71 61.40 -7.21
C ASP A 257 31.03 61.54 -6.41
N ILE A 258 31.99 60.62 -6.58
CA ILE A 258 33.33 60.74 -5.98
C ILE A 258 34.02 62.02 -6.44
N ARG A 259 33.87 62.40 -7.72
CA ARG A 259 34.47 63.62 -8.26
C ARG A 259 33.82 64.87 -7.69
N SER A 260 32.51 64.88 -7.45
CA SER A 260 31.84 66.00 -6.80
C SER A 260 32.25 66.11 -5.33
N ASP A 261 32.31 65.00 -4.60
CA ASP A 261 32.68 64.99 -3.19
C ASP A 261 34.13 65.43 -2.98
N LEU A 262 35.07 64.98 -3.83
CA LEU A 262 36.46 65.44 -3.81
C LEU A 262 36.57 66.95 -4.05
N ARG A 263 35.79 67.51 -4.99
CA ARG A 263 35.77 68.95 -5.24
C ARG A 263 35.22 69.72 -4.04
N LEU A 264 34.19 69.18 -3.39
CA LEU A 264 33.55 69.81 -2.24
C LEU A 264 34.49 69.78 -1.03
N LEU A 265 35.17 68.66 -0.78
CA LEU A 265 36.23 68.51 0.22
C LEU A 265 37.42 69.44 -0.06
N ALA A 266 37.90 69.51 -1.30
CA ALA A 266 38.99 70.44 -1.64
C ALA A 266 38.60 71.89 -1.35
N ARG A 267 37.33 72.26 -1.58
CA ARG A 267 36.81 73.61 -1.30
C ARG A 267 36.65 73.88 0.20
N THR A 268 36.19 72.92 1.00
CA THR A 268 36.08 73.08 2.46
C THR A 268 37.44 73.08 3.15
N VAL A 269 38.41 72.30 2.67
CA VAL A 269 39.81 72.35 3.14
C VAL A 269 40.46 73.68 2.78
N ALA A 270 40.28 74.17 1.56
CA ALA A 270 40.79 75.50 1.16
C ALA A 270 40.17 76.65 1.98
N ALA A 271 38.89 76.52 2.38
CA ALA A 271 38.21 77.51 3.21
C ALA A 271 38.59 77.43 4.71
N SER A 272 39.15 76.31 5.19
CA SER A 272 39.56 76.10 6.59
C SER A 272 41.07 76.27 6.82
N ALA A 273 41.87 76.44 5.76
CA ALA A 273 43.28 76.76 5.87
C ALA A 273 43.47 78.20 6.42
N PRO A 274 44.25 78.39 7.51
CA PRO A 274 44.42 79.70 8.12
C PRO A 274 45.18 80.65 7.18
N ALA A 275 44.64 81.86 7.00
CA ALA A 275 45.26 82.94 6.24
C ALA A 275 46.54 83.42 6.95
N GLY A 276 47.68 82.79 6.67
CA GLY A 276 48.95 83.10 7.31
C GLY A 276 50.11 83.05 6.33
N ALA A 277 50.90 84.13 6.34
CA ALA A 277 52.18 84.33 5.66
C ALA A 277 52.15 84.61 4.15
N ARG A 278 51.75 85.84 3.80
CA ARG A 278 52.44 86.59 2.74
C ARG A 278 53.76 87.13 3.31
N ALA A 279 54.86 86.85 2.64
CA ALA A 279 56.12 87.54 2.81
C ALA A 279 56.86 87.57 1.46
N PRO A 280 57.74 88.57 1.24
CA PRO A 280 57.81 89.42 0.05
C PRO A 280 58.45 88.81 -1.20
#